data_AF-A0A415EWH2-F1
#
_entry.id   AF-A0A415EWH2-F1
#
_cell.length_a   1.000
_cell.length_b   1.000
_cell.length_c   1.000
_cell.angle_alpha   90.00
_cell.angle_beta   90.00
_cell.angle_gamma   90.00
#
_symmetry.space_group_name_H-M   'P 1'
#
loop_
_entity.id
_entity.type
_entity.pdbx_description
1 polymer ?
#
loop_
_entity_poly.entity_id
_entity_poly.type
_entity_poly.pdbx_seq_one_letter_code
_entity_poly.pdbx_strand_id
1 'polypeptide(L)'
;MYFPYIRGKQFDLLALKALLEQDCLSDAIQPIIEPVKQSKTFWTTIDLFQRKQHPFYLVRNPQAGAFLTAEGLAELQNVTAPKAMIVDRPIETVEEKPDLWIIHQADQALASDWRENTLPVLVSKEFRLLNKINGPKLLMEDPFTRLPKNSFYTECPEEGFSKIHHFYHKLGYAGFSDFSVDSKIYYEHSYPSKRLVLHWIYPTAEQDLRIVHLFSEEELPNQKEKFFEVMEALLQHEEEYPTQTAGLQLLVAAYQQRSFPGMGVIRKAAVMNHLELVSRLI
;
A
#
# COMPACT_ATOMS: atom_id res chain seq x y z
N MET A 1 9.58 6.55 -10.04
CA MET A 1 8.76 7.13 -8.95
C MET A 1 7.55 6.26 -8.71
N TYR A 2 7.34 5.85 -7.45
CA TYR A 2 6.24 5.00 -7.01
C TYR A 2 5.50 5.67 -5.85
N PHE A 3 4.17 5.60 -5.89
CA PHE A 3 3.29 6.35 -4.99
C PHE A 3 2.29 5.41 -4.29
N PRO A 4 2.75 4.50 -3.41
CA PRO A 4 1.87 3.51 -2.80
C PRO A 4 0.74 4.18 -2.04
N TYR A 5 -0.50 3.76 -2.32
CA TYR A 5 -1.67 4.23 -1.60
C TYR A 5 -1.82 3.42 -0.31
N ILE A 6 -1.45 4.01 0.82
CA ILE A 6 -1.48 3.37 2.13
C ILE A 6 -2.63 3.94 2.94
N ARG A 7 -3.63 3.11 3.21
CA ARG A 7 -4.61 3.42 4.25
C ARG A 7 -3.91 3.30 5.59
N GLY A 8 -3.92 4.38 6.38
CA GLY A 8 -3.22 4.55 7.65
C GLY A 8 -3.72 3.66 8.79
N LYS A 9 -3.83 2.35 8.55
CA LYS A 9 -4.02 1.32 9.55
C LYS A 9 -2.71 1.16 10.32
N GLN A 10 -2.83 0.79 11.60
CA GLN A 10 -1.70 0.76 12.52
C GLN A 10 -0.48 -0.01 11.98
N PHE A 11 -0.65 -1.21 11.44
CA PHE A 11 0.48 -2.05 11.03
C PHE A 11 1.12 -1.62 9.69
N ASP A 12 0.37 -0.96 8.81
CA ASP A 12 0.90 -0.40 7.57
C ASP A 12 1.74 0.85 7.88
N LEU A 13 1.25 1.69 8.81
CA LEU A 13 2.01 2.82 9.34
C LEU A 13 3.28 2.36 10.07
N LEU A 14 3.21 1.30 10.86
CA LEU A 14 4.38 0.72 11.51
C LEU A 14 5.38 0.11 10.51
N ALA A 15 4.93 -0.36 9.35
CA ALA A 15 5.80 -0.82 8.27
C ALA A 15 6.58 0.36 7.67
N LEU A 16 5.88 1.44 7.28
CA LEU A 16 6.50 2.67 6.79
C LEU A 16 7.52 3.24 7.79
N LYS A 17 7.10 3.32 9.07
CA LYS A 17 7.95 3.81 10.14
C LYS A 17 9.23 2.99 10.29
N ALA A 18 9.12 1.66 10.28
CA ALA A 18 10.27 0.77 10.41
C ALA A 18 11.23 0.90 9.22
N LEU A 19 10.72 0.99 7.99
CA LEU A 19 11.57 1.18 6.81
C LEU A 19 12.29 2.53 6.82
N LEU A 20 11.63 3.61 7.25
CA LEU A 20 12.25 4.92 7.43
C LEU A 20 13.32 4.96 8.53
N GLU A 21 13.07 4.27 9.65
CA GLU A 21 14.04 4.18 10.75
C GLU A 21 15.28 3.37 10.35
N GLN A 22 15.12 2.40 9.46
CA GLN A 22 16.20 1.54 8.95
C GLN A 22 16.84 2.06 7.66
N ASP A 23 16.39 3.21 7.15
CA ASP A 23 16.82 3.81 5.88
C ASP A 23 16.68 2.82 4.68
N CYS A 24 15.62 2.00 4.72
CA CYS A 24 15.26 1.00 3.70
C CYS A 24 14.14 1.46 2.74
N LEU A 25 13.65 2.69 2.88
CA LEU A 25 12.65 3.29 2.00
C LEU A 25 13.33 4.31 1.09
N SER A 26 13.31 4.10 -0.23
CA SER A 26 13.89 5.03 -1.21
C SER A 26 13.06 6.33 -1.31
N ASP A 27 13.70 7.47 -1.57
CA ASP A 27 13.04 8.76 -1.86
C ASP A 27 12.18 8.70 -3.14
N ALA A 28 12.43 7.73 -4.01
CA ALA A 28 11.60 7.45 -5.17
C ALA A 28 10.23 6.86 -4.79
N ILE A 29 10.08 6.38 -3.54
CA ILE A 29 8.81 5.98 -2.94
C ILE A 29 8.21 7.18 -2.20
N GLN A 30 7.07 7.66 -2.67
CA GLN A 30 6.33 8.76 -2.07
C GLN A 30 4.94 8.28 -1.64
N PRO A 31 4.81 7.71 -0.43
CA PRO A 31 3.55 7.14 0.01
C PRO A 31 2.43 8.18 0.05
N ILE A 32 1.25 7.79 -0.44
CA ILE A 32 0.02 8.55 -0.28
C ILE A 32 -0.70 7.95 0.93
N ILE A 33 -0.71 8.67 2.04
CA ILE A 33 -1.22 8.18 3.31
C ILE A 33 -2.66 8.69 3.49
N GLU A 34 -3.63 7.78 3.47
CA GLU A 34 -5.02 8.09 3.82
C GLU A 34 -5.27 7.83 5.31
N PRO A 35 -5.57 8.85 6.14
CA PRO A 35 -5.82 8.66 7.55
C PRO A 35 -7.17 7.97 7.78
N VAL A 36 -7.16 6.71 8.24
CA VAL A 36 -8.39 5.94 8.54
C VAL A 36 -8.66 5.77 10.04
N LYS A 37 -7.65 5.94 10.90
CA LYS A 37 -7.79 5.84 12.37
C LYS A 37 -7.02 6.95 13.06
N GLN A 38 -7.70 7.68 13.94
CA GLN A 38 -7.06 8.64 14.82
C GLN A 38 -6.26 7.88 15.89
N SER A 39 -4.95 7.83 15.72
CA SER A 39 -4.08 7.04 16.59
C SER A 39 -2.73 7.72 16.81
N LYS A 40 -2.09 7.45 17.95
CA LYS A 40 -0.72 7.90 18.21
C LYS A 40 0.26 7.41 17.13
N THR A 41 0.05 6.22 16.59
CA THR A 41 0.85 5.66 15.50
C THR A 41 0.80 6.54 14.26
N PHE A 42 -0.38 7.02 13.87
CA PHE A 42 -0.52 7.94 12.74
C PHE A 42 0.31 9.21 12.94
N TRP A 43 0.08 9.92 14.05
CA TRP A 43 0.78 11.18 14.34
C TRP A 43 2.30 11.01 14.41
N THR A 44 2.78 9.96 15.09
CA THR A 44 4.22 9.68 15.18
C THR A 44 4.84 9.21 13.86
N THR A 45 4.03 8.69 12.92
CA THR A 45 4.51 8.34 11.57
C THR A 45 4.68 9.60 10.74
N ILE A 46 3.68 10.48 10.70
CA ILE A 46 3.75 11.76 9.97
C ILE A 46 4.93 12.61 10.47
N ASP A 47 5.08 12.73 11.79
CA ASP A 47 6.20 13.44 12.41
C ASP A 47 7.57 12.83 12.03
N LEU A 48 7.67 11.50 11.90
CA LEU A 48 8.90 10.86 11.45
C LEU A 48 9.23 11.22 9.99
N PHE A 49 8.26 11.14 9.07
CA PHE A 49 8.44 11.52 7.67
C PHE A 49 8.92 12.98 7.56
N GLN A 50 8.30 13.89 8.31
CA GLN A 50 8.70 15.30 8.35
C GLN A 50 10.13 15.49 8.89
N ARG A 51 10.48 14.82 10.00
CA ARG A 51 11.83 14.91 10.59
C ARG A 51 12.92 14.32 9.70
N LYS A 52 12.64 13.22 9.00
CA LYS A 52 13.55 12.60 8.02
C LYS A 52 13.55 13.34 6.68
N GLN A 53 12.65 14.32 6.48
CA GLN A 53 12.43 15.01 5.21
C GLN A 53 12.11 14.06 4.04
N HIS A 54 11.53 12.90 4.34
CA HIS A 54 11.17 11.90 3.34
C HIS A 54 9.88 12.32 2.63
N PRO A 55 9.81 12.27 1.29
CA PRO A 55 8.62 12.71 0.55
C PRO A 55 7.40 11.81 0.79
N PHE A 56 6.24 12.41 1.03
CA PHE A 56 4.95 11.73 1.15
C PHE A 56 3.81 12.71 0.86
N TYR A 57 2.61 12.16 0.64
CA TYR A 57 1.38 12.94 0.57
C TYR A 57 0.42 12.51 1.67
N LEU A 58 -0.29 13.47 2.26
CA LEU A 58 -1.37 13.22 3.21
C LEU A 58 -2.72 13.49 2.55
N VAL A 59 -3.62 12.51 2.57
CA VAL A 59 -5.00 12.71 2.10
C VAL A 59 -5.76 13.61 3.08
N ARG A 60 -6.32 14.71 2.58
CA ARG A 60 -6.98 15.75 3.38
C ARG A 60 -8.49 15.57 3.49
N ASN A 61 -9.10 14.89 2.53
CA ASN A 61 -10.52 14.50 2.54
C ASN A 61 -10.67 12.96 2.49
N PRO A 62 -10.23 12.23 3.54
CA PRO A 62 -10.34 10.78 3.58
C PRO A 62 -11.80 10.36 3.37
N GLN A 63 -12.02 9.25 2.66
CA GLN A 63 -13.36 8.75 2.35
C GLN A 63 -13.76 7.54 3.22
N ALA A 64 -12.89 7.17 4.17
CA ALA A 64 -13.12 6.08 5.10
C ALA A 64 -12.52 6.36 6.48
N GLY A 65 -13.13 5.75 7.49
CA GLY A 65 -12.57 5.71 8.84
C GLY A 65 -12.95 6.88 9.74
N ALA A 66 -12.17 7.07 10.81
CA ALA A 66 -12.50 7.96 11.93
C ALA A 66 -12.41 9.46 11.61
N PHE A 67 -11.78 9.83 10.50
CA PHE A 67 -11.57 11.23 10.10
C PHE A 67 -12.73 11.82 9.28
N LEU A 68 -13.84 11.08 9.13
CA LEU A 68 -15.07 11.54 8.48
C LEU A 68 -15.91 12.49 9.37
N THR A 69 -15.35 13.03 10.45
CA THR A 69 -16.01 14.00 11.34
C THR A 69 -15.42 15.40 11.17
N ALA A 70 -16.17 16.43 11.57
CA ALA A 70 -15.71 17.82 11.50
C ALA A 70 -14.43 18.03 12.32
N GLU A 71 -14.34 17.41 13.50
CA GLU A 71 -13.16 17.47 14.36
C GLU A 71 -11.95 16.79 13.70
N GLY A 72 -12.16 15.59 13.12
CA GLY A 72 -11.08 14.87 12.43
C GLY A 72 -10.52 15.66 11.24
N LEU A 73 -11.39 16.25 10.41
CA LEU A 73 -10.95 17.08 9.30
C LEU A 73 -10.19 18.34 9.77
N ALA A 74 -10.65 18.98 10.85
CA ALA A 74 -9.95 20.13 11.43
C ALA A 74 -8.56 19.75 11.97
N GLU A 75 -8.40 18.56 12.56
CA GLU A 75 -7.09 18.06 12.98
C GLU A 75 -6.15 17.84 11.79
N LEU A 76 -6.66 17.24 10.70
CA LEU A 76 -5.87 17.06 9.50
C LEU A 76 -5.43 18.40 8.92
N GLN A 77 -6.30 19.43 8.98
CA GLN A 77 -6.00 20.76 8.44
C GLN A 77 -4.74 21.39 9.03
N ASN A 78 -4.47 21.14 10.32
CA ASN A 78 -3.31 21.68 11.05
C ASN A 78 -1.98 21.01 10.68
N VAL A 79 -2.02 19.88 9.95
CA VAL A 79 -0.80 19.19 9.51
C VAL A 79 -0.20 19.91 8.32
N THR A 80 1.07 20.31 8.45
CA THR A 80 1.85 20.88 7.35
C THR A 80 2.53 19.76 6.56
N ALA A 81 1.90 19.27 5.51
CA ALA A 81 2.42 18.24 4.61
C ALA A 81 1.88 18.44 3.19
N PRO A 82 2.55 17.90 2.14
CA PRO A 82 2.00 17.87 0.79
C PRO A 82 0.62 17.20 0.78
N LYS A 83 -0.33 17.86 0.13
CA LYS A 83 -1.76 17.56 0.22
C LYS A 83 -2.21 16.71 -0.94
N ALA A 84 -2.79 15.56 -0.64
CA ALA A 84 -3.56 14.81 -1.59
C ALA A 84 -5.07 15.00 -1.35
N MET A 85 -5.83 15.14 -2.43
CA MET A 85 -7.29 15.26 -2.37
C MET A 85 -7.95 14.22 -3.27
N ILE A 86 -8.90 13.48 -2.71
CA ILE A 86 -9.76 12.57 -3.47
C ILE A 86 -10.82 13.41 -4.19
N VAL A 87 -11.03 13.13 -5.48
CA VAL A 87 -12.06 13.82 -6.28
C VAL A 87 -13.45 13.28 -5.92
N ASP A 88 -14.09 13.92 -4.95
CA ASP A 88 -15.46 13.62 -4.47
C ASP A 88 -16.53 14.60 -4.99
N ARG A 89 -16.10 15.63 -5.70
CA ARG A 89 -16.89 16.67 -6.37
C ARG A 89 -16.08 17.27 -7.53
N PRO A 90 -16.66 18.09 -8.40
CA PRO A 90 -15.92 18.71 -9.49
C PRO A 90 -14.75 19.56 -8.96
N ILE A 91 -13.55 19.39 -9.51
CA ILE A 91 -12.31 19.97 -8.95
C ILE A 91 -12.35 21.51 -8.89
N GLU A 92 -13.06 22.15 -9.81
CA GLU A 92 -13.27 23.60 -9.86
C GLU A 92 -14.10 24.15 -8.70
N THR A 93 -14.78 23.28 -7.94
CA THR A 93 -15.55 23.64 -6.74
C THR A 93 -14.75 23.50 -5.44
N VAL A 94 -13.53 22.97 -5.52
CA VAL A 94 -12.68 22.75 -4.35
C VAL A 94 -11.89 24.02 -4.04
N GLU A 95 -12.14 24.61 -2.87
CA GLU A 95 -11.44 25.83 -2.43
C GLU A 95 -9.99 25.57 -2.00
N GLU A 96 -9.73 24.43 -1.36
CA GLU A 96 -8.37 24.05 -0.94
C GLU A 96 -7.57 23.54 -2.13
N LYS A 97 -6.46 24.21 -2.44
CA LYS A 97 -5.54 23.76 -3.49
C LYS A 97 -4.72 22.55 -3.02
N PRO A 98 -4.82 21.37 -3.67
CA PRO A 98 -3.97 20.23 -3.36
C PRO A 98 -2.64 20.29 -4.11
N ASP A 99 -1.74 19.38 -3.75
CA ASP A 99 -0.52 19.07 -4.48
C ASP A 99 -0.68 17.81 -5.37
N LEU A 100 -1.69 16.98 -5.09
CA LEU A 100 -2.03 15.77 -5.81
C LEU A 100 -3.56 15.54 -5.83
N TRP A 101 -4.12 15.20 -6.99
CA TRP A 101 -5.48 14.69 -7.11
C TRP A 101 -5.52 13.16 -7.12
N ILE A 102 -6.53 12.56 -6.50
CA ILE A 102 -6.76 11.10 -6.47
C ILE A 102 -8.14 10.78 -7.03
N ILE A 103 -8.19 9.90 -8.03
CA ILE A 103 -9.43 9.46 -8.65
C ILE A 103 -9.71 8.01 -8.26
N HIS A 104 -10.53 7.83 -7.23
CA HIS A 104 -11.07 6.51 -6.87
C HIS A 104 -12.29 6.14 -7.71
N GLN A 105 -13.12 7.13 -8.09
CA GLN A 105 -14.33 6.93 -8.88
C GLN A 105 -14.38 7.93 -10.05
N ALA A 106 -14.90 7.47 -11.19
CA ALA A 106 -14.85 8.24 -12.44
C ALA A 106 -15.84 9.42 -12.48
N ASP A 107 -16.98 9.31 -11.82
CA ASP A 107 -18.12 10.22 -12.04
C ASP A 107 -17.77 11.70 -11.84
N GLN A 108 -17.17 12.03 -10.70
CA GLN A 108 -16.82 13.40 -10.35
C GLN A 108 -15.61 13.90 -11.16
N ALA A 109 -14.67 13.01 -11.46
CA ALA A 109 -13.53 13.33 -12.33
C ALA A 109 -13.98 13.60 -13.78
N LEU A 110 -14.96 12.88 -14.31
CA LEU A 110 -15.49 13.10 -15.66
C LEU A 110 -16.34 14.37 -15.75
N ALA A 111 -17.03 14.74 -14.65
CA ALA A 111 -17.77 15.99 -14.55
C ALA A 111 -16.87 17.23 -14.42
N SER A 112 -15.66 17.06 -13.91
CA SER A 112 -14.70 18.14 -13.66
C SER A 112 -14.11 18.78 -14.93
N ASP A 113 -13.73 20.05 -14.83
CA ASP A 113 -12.93 20.73 -15.84
C ASP A 113 -11.43 20.65 -15.56
N TRP A 114 -10.74 19.79 -16.31
CA TRP A 114 -9.30 19.57 -16.15
C TRP A 114 -8.42 20.49 -17.01
N ARG A 115 -8.97 21.39 -17.84
CA ARG A 115 -8.17 22.13 -18.85
C ARG A 115 -6.95 22.84 -18.26
N GLU A 116 -7.14 23.51 -17.14
CA GLU A 116 -6.08 24.27 -16.45
C GLU A 116 -5.29 23.44 -15.42
N ASN A 117 -5.59 22.14 -15.26
CA ASN A 117 -4.90 21.31 -14.27
C ASN A 117 -3.47 20.99 -14.71
N THR A 118 -2.50 21.44 -13.92
CA THR A 118 -1.07 21.09 -14.07
C THR A 118 -0.58 20.15 -12.97
N LEU A 119 -1.41 19.86 -11.97
CA LEU A 119 -1.04 19.03 -10.81
C LEU A 119 -1.04 17.54 -11.18
N PRO A 120 -0.19 16.73 -10.51
CA PRO A 120 -0.22 15.29 -10.69
C PRO A 120 -1.57 14.69 -10.28
N VAL A 121 -2.00 13.68 -11.03
CA VAL A 121 -3.28 12.99 -10.82
C VAL A 121 -3.06 11.49 -10.74
N LEU A 122 -3.38 10.90 -9.60
CA LEU A 122 -3.46 9.47 -9.40
C LEU A 122 -4.74 8.93 -10.05
N VAL A 123 -4.60 8.09 -11.06
CA VAL A 123 -5.71 7.67 -11.93
C VAL A 123 -5.58 6.21 -12.36
N SER A 124 -6.70 5.48 -12.34
CA SER A 124 -6.77 4.12 -12.88
C SER A 124 -6.68 4.10 -14.42
N LYS A 125 -6.37 2.93 -14.98
CA LYS A 125 -6.26 2.71 -16.44
C LYS A 125 -7.61 2.70 -17.18
N GLU A 126 -8.42 3.72 -17.00
CA GLU A 126 -9.71 3.89 -17.67
C GLU A 126 -9.57 4.85 -18.86
N PHE A 127 -9.91 4.37 -20.06
CA PHE A 127 -9.74 5.15 -21.29
C PHE A 127 -10.40 6.54 -21.24
N ARG A 128 -11.61 6.65 -20.68
CA ARG A 128 -12.34 7.93 -20.60
C ARG A 128 -11.63 8.93 -19.69
N LEU A 129 -11.15 8.47 -18.53
CA LEU A 129 -10.39 9.29 -17.59
C LEU A 129 -9.06 9.73 -18.21
N LEU A 130 -8.30 8.79 -18.78
CA LEU A 130 -6.99 9.07 -19.36
C LEU A 130 -7.02 10.12 -20.48
N ASN A 131 -8.10 10.17 -21.28
CA ASN A 131 -8.29 11.20 -22.32
C ASN A 131 -8.85 12.52 -21.80
N LYS A 132 -9.57 12.51 -20.67
CA LYS A 132 -10.21 13.70 -20.10
C LYS A 132 -9.26 14.51 -19.21
N ILE A 133 -8.41 13.83 -18.45
CA ILE A 133 -7.57 14.44 -17.41
C ILE A 133 -6.32 15.09 -18.03
N ASN A 134 -6.12 16.37 -17.72
CA ASN A 134 -4.86 17.07 -17.98
C ASN A 134 -3.90 16.97 -16.79
N GLY A 135 -2.61 17.13 -17.04
CA GLY A 135 -1.54 17.07 -16.03
C GLY A 135 -0.80 15.72 -15.97
N PRO A 136 0.28 15.64 -15.18
CA PRO A 136 1.07 14.43 -14.99
C PRO A 136 0.22 13.30 -14.41
N LYS A 137 0.19 12.13 -15.06
CA LYS A 137 -0.63 10.99 -14.62
C LYS A 137 0.22 10.02 -13.83
N LEU A 138 -0.23 9.67 -12.63
CA LEU A 138 0.30 8.56 -11.83
C LEU A 138 -0.63 7.38 -12.02
N LEU A 139 -0.14 6.29 -12.61
CA LEU A 139 -0.99 5.14 -12.93
C LEU A 139 -1.29 4.33 -11.66
N MET A 140 -2.56 4.22 -11.30
CA MET A 140 -3.02 3.43 -10.16
C MET A 140 -3.53 2.07 -10.62
N GLU A 141 -2.88 1.01 -10.18
CA GLU A 141 -3.29 -0.38 -10.38
C GLU A 141 -3.79 -1.00 -9.06
N ASP A 142 -4.59 -2.06 -9.16
CA ASP A 142 -5.03 -2.86 -8.01
C ASP A 142 -4.80 -4.34 -8.33
N PRO A 143 -3.52 -4.77 -8.39
CA PRO A 143 -3.18 -6.10 -8.88
C PRO A 143 -3.41 -7.21 -7.86
N PHE A 144 -3.53 -6.87 -6.57
CA PHE A 144 -3.74 -7.87 -5.52
C PHE A 144 -5.18 -8.40 -5.56
N THR A 145 -5.33 -9.69 -5.88
CA THR A 145 -6.65 -10.32 -5.94
C THR A 145 -7.16 -10.64 -4.54
N ARG A 146 -7.83 -9.68 -3.90
CA ARG A 146 -8.42 -9.91 -2.58
C ARG A 146 -9.62 -10.85 -2.64
N LEU A 147 -9.46 -12.06 -2.14
CA LEU A 147 -10.53 -13.07 -2.10
C LEU A 147 -11.40 -12.98 -0.84
N PRO A 148 -12.71 -13.31 -0.92
CA PRO A 148 -13.62 -13.27 0.23
C PRO A 148 -13.25 -14.24 1.37
N LYS A 149 -12.54 -15.33 1.05
CA LYS A 149 -12.10 -16.34 2.00
C LYS A 149 -10.65 -16.71 1.75
N ASN A 150 -9.89 -16.82 2.84
CA ASN A 150 -8.49 -17.23 2.79
C ASN A 150 -8.26 -18.61 2.16
N SER A 151 -9.22 -19.53 2.29
CA SER A 151 -9.14 -20.85 1.67
C SER A 151 -9.14 -20.80 0.14
N PHE A 152 -9.63 -19.73 -0.49
CA PHE A 152 -9.66 -19.66 -1.95
C PHE A 152 -8.27 -19.42 -2.56
N TYR A 153 -7.30 -18.96 -1.77
CA TYR A 153 -5.92 -18.82 -2.25
C TYR A 153 -5.23 -20.17 -2.48
N THR A 154 -5.78 -21.29 -2.01
CA THR A 154 -5.23 -22.63 -2.30
C THR A 154 -5.41 -23.02 -3.77
N GLU A 155 -6.40 -22.45 -4.45
CA GLU A 155 -6.66 -22.70 -5.87
C GLU A 155 -5.72 -21.90 -6.78
N CYS A 156 -5.13 -20.81 -6.26
CA CYS A 156 -4.18 -19.96 -6.97
C CYS A 156 -3.05 -19.54 -6.02
N PRO A 157 -2.08 -20.45 -5.74
CA PRO A 157 -0.99 -20.17 -4.80
C PRO A 157 -0.02 -19.10 -5.29
N GLU A 158 -0.02 -18.76 -6.58
CA GLU A 158 0.88 -17.78 -7.16
C GLU A 158 0.19 -16.99 -8.29
N GLU A 159 0.32 -15.67 -8.26
CA GLU A 159 -0.22 -14.77 -9.30
C GLU A 159 0.78 -13.66 -9.67
N GLY A 160 0.58 -13.03 -10.82
CA GLY A 160 1.37 -11.86 -11.21
C GLY A 160 0.96 -10.63 -10.37
N PHE A 161 1.92 -9.84 -9.92
CA PHE A 161 1.64 -8.63 -9.14
C PHE A 161 1.82 -7.38 -10.00
N SER A 162 3.04 -7.05 -10.42
CA SER A 162 3.25 -5.87 -11.27
C SER A 162 4.48 -5.98 -12.15
N LYS A 163 4.39 -5.35 -13.32
CA LYS A 163 5.50 -5.13 -14.25
C LYS A 163 5.67 -3.65 -14.58
N ILE A 164 4.85 -2.78 -13.98
CA ILE A 164 4.66 -1.42 -14.46
C ILE A 164 5.89 -0.54 -14.25
N HIS A 165 6.71 -0.85 -13.23
CA HIS A 165 7.98 -0.17 -12.95
C HIS A 165 8.94 -0.21 -14.15
N HIS A 166 8.87 -1.24 -15.01
CA HIS A 166 9.68 -1.35 -16.22
C HIS A 166 9.33 -0.35 -17.33
N PHE A 167 8.07 0.07 -17.42
CA PHE A 167 7.58 0.76 -18.62
C PHE A 167 6.58 1.89 -18.40
N TYR A 168 6.23 2.28 -17.17
CA TYR A 168 5.32 3.40 -16.91
C TYR A 168 5.74 4.69 -17.64
N HIS A 169 7.05 5.00 -17.67
CA HIS A 169 7.58 6.16 -18.36
C HIS A 169 7.43 6.05 -19.90
N LYS A 170 7.62 4.86 -20.48
CA LYS A 170 7.42 4.61 -21.93
C LYS A 170 5.95 4.76 -22.33
N LEU A 171 5.03 4.54 -21.38
CA LEU A 171 3.61 4.78 -21.55
C LEU A 171 3.19 6.24 -21.29
N GLY A 172 4.14 7.13 -20.96
CA GLY A 172 3.87 8.55 -20.72
C GLY A 172 3.35 8.88 -19.31
N TYR A 173 3.43 7.95 -18.36
CA TYR A 173 3.09 8.21 -16.96
C TYR A 173 4.26 8.82 -16.19
N ALA A 174 3.97 9.72 -15.26
CA ALA A 174 4.97 10.34 -14.38
C ALA A 174 5.36 9.44 -13.19
N GLY A 175 4.55 8.42 -12.91
CA GLY A 175 4.79 7.43 -11.86
C GLY A 175 3.71 6.36 -11.88
N PHE A 176 3.83 5.43 -10.95
CA PHE A 176 2.87 4.34 -10.75
C PHE A 176 2.53 4.18 -9.27
N SER A 177 1.47 3.44 -8.99
CA SER A 177 0.90 3.25 -7.65
C SER A 177 0.09 1.97 -7.62
N ASP A 178 -0.01 1.40 -6.42
CA ASP A 178 -0.93 0.33 -6.08
C ASP A 178 -1.37 0.48 -4.61
N PHE A 179 -2.02 -0.55 -4.06
CA PHE A 179 -2.48 -0.61 -2.66
C PHE A 179 -1.62 -1.56 -1.80
N SER A 180 -0.42 -1.91 -2.26
CA SER A 180 0.46 -2.92 -1.67
C SER A 180 -0.27 -4.27 -1.53
N VAL A 181 -0.06 -4.98 -0.41
CA VAL A 181 -0.80 -6.21 -0.04
C VAL A 181 -2.20 -5.91 0.55
N ASP A 182 -2.87 -4.90 0.02
CA ASP A 182 -4.28 -4.56 0.26
C ASP A 182 -4.95 -4.21 -1.09
N SER A 183 -6.23 -3.86 -1.09
CA SER A 183 -6.95 -3.54 -2.33
C SER A 183 -7.64 -2.18 -2.31
N LYS A 184 -8.07 -1.72 -3.50
CA LYS A 184 -8.83 -0.48 -3.69
C LYS A 184 -10.14 -0.44 -2.90
N ILE A 185 -10.71 -1.60 -2.55
CA ILE A 185 -11.89 -1.69 -1.69
C ILE A 185 -11.48 -1.66 -0.22
N TYR A 186 -12.04 -0.75 0.56
CA TYR A 186 -11.76 -0.64 1.98
C TYR A 186 -12.58 -1.62 2.81
N TYR A 187 -11.89 -2.36 3.66
CA TYR A 187 -12.52 -3.18 4.70
C TYR A 187 -11.94 -2.78 6.06
N GLU A 188 -12.82 -2.41 6.99
CA GLU A 188 -12.47 -2.06 8.37
C GLU A 188 -11.92 -3.28 9.12
N HIS A 189 -12.53 -4.45 8.89
CA HIS A 189 -12.19 -5.71 9.54
C HIS A 189 -11.93 -6.80 8.50
N SER A 190 -10.95 -7.65 8.77
CA SER A 190 -10.82 -8.95 8.12
C SER A 190 -11.78 -9.95 8.76
N TYR A 191 -12.33 -10.86 7.96
CA TYR A 191 -13.13 -11.95 8.49
C TYR A 191 -12.23 -12.97 9.22
N PRO A 192 -12.69 -13.57 10.33
CA PRO A 192 -11.98 -14.66 10.96
C PRO A 192 -11.73 -15.80 9.97
N SER A 193 -10.51 -16.32 9.96
CA SER A 193 -10.11 -17.45 9.11
C SER A 193 -9.58 -18.58 9.98
N LYS A 194 -9.87 -19.82 9.56
CA LYS A 194 -9.23 -21.01 10.13
C LYS A 194 -7.79 -21.18 9.66
N ARG A 195 -7.45 -20.70 8.45
CA ARG A 195 -6.10 -20.72 7.91
C ARG A 195 -5.38 -19.40 8.19
N LEU A 196 -4.11 -19.48 8.56
CA LEU A 196 -3.20 -18.35 8.43
C LEU A 196 -2.79 -18.24 6.96
N VAL A 197 -2.80 -17.03 6.41
CA VAL A 197 -2.33 -16.78 5.04
C VAL A 197 -1.35 -15.61 5.07
N LEU A 198 -0.20 -15.80 4.45
CA LEU A 198 0.80 -14.78 4.17
C LEU A 198 0.84 -14.55 2.66
N HIS A 199 0.65 -13.30 2.27
CA HIS A 199 0.84 -12.84 0.90
C HIS A 199 2.24 -12.25 0.79
N TRP A 200 3.10 -12.84 -0.04
CA TRP A 200 4.50 -12.48 -0.13
C TRP A 200 4.86 -12.09 -1.56
N ILE A 201 5.31 -10.85 -1.74
CA ILE A 201 5.72 -10.34 -3.04
C ILE A 201 7.20 -10.65 -3.24
N TYR A 202 7.57 -11.10 -4.44
CA TYR A 202 8.95 -11.42 -4.79
C TYR A 202 9.25 -11.02 -6.24
N PRO A 203 10.52 -10.69 -6.56
CA PRO A 203 10.93 -10.40 -7.93
C PRO A 203 11.29 -11.70 -8.69
N THR A 204 10.94 -11.79 -9.96
CA THR A 204 11.47 -12.83 -10.87
C THR A 204 12.88 -12.48 -11.34
N ALA A 205 13.50 -13.37 -12.13
CA ALA A 205 14.78 -13.10 -12.79
C ALA A 205 14.73 -11.85 -13.70
N GLU A 206 13.59 -11.59 -14.34
CA GLU A 206 13.32 -10.40 -15.14
C GLU A 206 12.92 -9.18 -14.29
N GLN A 207 12.99 -9.30 -12.97
CA GLN A 207 12.55 -8.29 -12.00
C GLN A 207 11.08 -7.93 -12.13
N ASP A 208 10.25 -8.81 -12.69
CA ASP A 208 8.80 -8.68 -12.59
C ASP A 208 8.38 -9.00 -11.15
N LEU A 209 7.43 -8.26 -10.60
CA LEU A 209 6.88 -8.56 -9.28
C LEU A 209 5.76 -9.59 -9.41
N ARG A 210 5.88 -10.66 -8.62
CA ARG A 210 4.85 -11.69 -8.45
C ARG A 210 4.49 -11.79 -6.97
N ILE A 211 3.40 -12.46 -6.68
CA ILE A 211 2.95 -12.70 -5.32
C ILE A 211 2.65 -14.18 -5.13
N VAL A 212 3.17 -14.74 -4.04
CA VAL A 212 2.87 -16.09 -3.58
C VAL A 212 1.96 -16.02 -2.36
N HIS A 213 0.98 -16.91 -2.30
CA HIS A 213 0.05 -17.05 -1.19
C HIS A 213 0.43 -18.30 -0.41
N LEU A 214 1.08 -18.10 0.74
CA LEU A 214 1.51 -19.16 1.65
C LEU A 214 0.44 -19.33 2.72
N PHE A 215 0.02 -20.56 2.98
CA PHE A 215 -1.10 -20.83 3.87
C PHE A 215 -0.83 -22.02 4.79
N SER A 216 -1.42 -21.95 5.98
CA SER A 216 -1.39 -23.07 6.94
C SER A 216 -2.54 -24.04 6.71
N GLU A 217 -2.44 -25.23 7.27
CA GLU A 217 -3.57 -26.13 7.45
C GLU A 217 -4.60 -25.60 8.46
N GLU A 218 -5.86 -26.04 8.29
CA GLU A 218 -6.98 -25.57 9.11
C GLU A 218 -6.95 -26.19 10.50
N GLU A 219 -6.60 -27.48 10.56
CA GLU A 219 -6.67 -28.37 11.70
C GLU A 219 -5.55 -28.13 12.72
N LEU A 220 -4.54 -27.31 12.39
CA LEU A 220 -3.45 -27.00 13.29
C LEU A 220 -3.98 -26.36 14.60
N PRO A 221 -3.42 -26.75 15.75
CA PRO A 221 -4.05 -26.53 17.05
C PRO A 221 -4.04 -25.06 17.50
N ASN A 222 -3.07 -24.28 17.05
CA ASN A 222 -2.92 -22.88 17.46
C ASN A 222 -2.24 -22.02 16.38
N GLN A 223 -2.27 -20.70 16.56
CA GLN A 223 -1.69 -19.73 15.61
C GLN A 223 -0.17 -19.84 15.46
N LYS A 224 0.53 -20.34 16.48
CA LYS A 224 1.99 -20.52 16.44
C LYS A 224 2.39 -21.65 15.50
N GLU A 225 1.74 -22.81 15.59
CA GLU A 225 2.00 -23.91 14.65
C GLU A 225 1.65 -23.50 13.21
N LYS A 226 0.52 -22.79 13.03
CA LYS A 226 0.13 -22.25 11.72
C LYS A 226 1.15 -21.29 11.13
N PHE A 227 1.73 -20.43 11.98
CA PHE A 227 2.79 -19.53 11.57
C PHE A 227 4.06 -20.28 11.20
N PHE A 228 4.43 -21.34 11.92
CA PHE A 228 5.64 -22.10 11.62
C PHE A 228 5.57 -22.83 10.29
N GLU A 229 4.43 -23.44 9.98
CA GLU A 229 4.19 -24.06 8.67
C GLU A 229 4.30 -23.04 7.52
N VAL A 230 3.69 -21.87 7.69
CA VAL A 230 3.81 -20.79 6.69
C VAL A 230 5.24 -20.25 6.58
N MET A 231 6.00 -20.22 7.67
CA MET A 231 7.40 -19.82 7.65
C MET A 231 8.31 -20.85 6.98
N GLU A 232 8.05 -22.15 7.16
CA GLU A 232 8.78 -23.20 6.46
C GLU A 232 8.59 -23.08 4.94
N ALA A 233 7.33 -22.89 4.51
CA ALA A 233 7.01 -22.64 3.11
C ALA A 233 7.65 -21.33 2.58
N LEU A 234 7.66 -20.26 3.40
CA LEU A 234 8.30 -18.99 3.04
C LEU A 234 9.81 -19.16 2.87
N LEU A 235 10.48 -19.82 3.81
CA LEU A 235 11.93 -20.02 3.77
C LEU A 235 12.34 -20.87 2.56
N GLN A 236 11.57 -21.91 2.25
CA GLN A 236 11.79 -22.70 1.04
C GLN A 236 11.63 -21.84 -0.22
N HIS A 237 10.63 -20.96 -0.27
CA HIS A 237 10.44 -20.05 -1.40
C HIS A 237 11.58 -19.01 -1.52
N GLU A 238 12.09 -18.52 -0.40
CA GLU A 238 13.22 -17.59 -0.33
C GLU A 238 14.56 -18.21 -0.77
N GLU A 239 14.70 -19.54 -0.76
CA GLU A 239 15.85 -20.22 -1.37
C GLU A 239 15.86 -20.07 -2.91
N GLU A 240 14.67 -20.03 -3.52
CA GLU A 240 14.51 -19.88 -4.98
C GLU A 240 14.45 -18.40 -5.39
N TYR A 241 13.70 -17.58 -4.64
CA TYR A 241 13.47 -16.16 -4.91
C TYR A 241 13.86 -15.29 -3.71
N PRO A 242 15.16 -15.08 -3.45
CA PRO A 242 15.63 -14.36 -2.28
C PRO A 242 15.24 -12.88 -2.32
N THR A 243 14.42 -12.44 -1.37
CA THR A 243 14.01 -11.04 -1.21
C THR A 243 14.97 -10.25 -0.33
N GLN A 244 15.52 -10.89 0.71
CA GLN A 244 16.50 -10.30 1.65
C GLN A 244 16.04 -8.96 2.26
N THR A 245 14.75 -8.81 2.55
CA THR A 245 14.18 -7.55 3.10
C THR A 245 14.18 -7.52 4.62
N ALA A 246 14.10 -6.33 5.20
CA ALA A 246 13.82 -6.12 6.62
C ALA A 246 12.49 -6.76 7.05
N GLY A 247 11.51 -6.82 6.15
CA GLY A 247 10.26 -7.54 6.34
C GLY A 247 10.50 -9.04 6.56
N LEU A 248 11.35 -9.67 5.74
CA LEU A 248 11.74 -11.07 5.90
C LEU A 248 12.47 -11.28 7.23
N GLN A 249 13.46 -10.44 7.52
CA GLN A 249 14.26 -10.53 8.75
C GLN A 249 13.39 -10.46 10.01
N LEU A 250 12.34 -9.63 9.99
CA LEU A 250 11.37 -9.53 11.08
C LEU A 250 10.64 -10.86 11.34
N LEU A 251 10.23 -11.58 10.28
CA LEU A 251 9.58 -12.87 10.39
C LEU A 251 10.54 -13.99 10.78
N VAL A 252 11.74 -14.00 10.18
CA VAL A 252 12.81 -14.96 10.51
C VAL A 252 13.20 -14.84 11.98
N ALA A 253 13.35 -13.63 12.52
CA ALA A 253 13.66 -13.43 13.93
C ALA A 253 12.59 -14.03 14.85
N ALA A 254 11.30 -13.83 14.53
CA ALA A 254 10.19 -14.40 15.29
C ALA A 254 10.17 -15.94 15.23
N TYR A 255 10.42 -16.50 14.03
CA TYR A 255 10.52 -17.94 13.81
C TYR A 255 11.68 -18.58 14.58
N GLN A 256 12.87 -17.98 14.53
CA GLN A 256 14.06 -18.43 15.27
C GLN A 256 13.85 -18.37 16.80
N GLN A 257 13.14 -17.35 17.30
CA GLN A 257 12.73 -17.25 18.71
C GLN A 257 11.59 -18.22 19.08
N ARG A 258 11.12 -19.02 18.13
CA ARG A 258 9.98 -19.93 18.25
C ARG A 258 8.73 -19.26 18.82
N SER A 259 8.42 -18.06 18.33
CA SER A 259 7.30 -17.24 18.78
C SER A 259 6.37 -16.87 17.63
N PHE A 260 5.07 -16.71 17.93
CA PHE A 260 4.11 -16.13 17.00
C PHE A 260 4.08 -14.61 17.19
N PRO A 261 4.46 -13.81 16.19
CA PRO A 261 4.56 -12.36 16.35
C PRO A 261 3.20 -11.65 16.29
N GLY A 262 2.13 -12.37 15.93
CA GLY A 262 0.79 -11.82 15.76
C GLY A 262 0.50 -11.40 14.31
N MET A 263 -0.78 -11.48 13.92
CA MET A 263 -1.23 -11.21 12.55
C MET A 263 -0.87 -9.81 12.04
N GLY A 264 -0.89 -8.82 12.94
CA GLY A 264 -0.50 -7.46 12.60
C GLY A 264 0.97 -7.34 12.21
N VAL A 265 1.86 -8.06 12.90
CA VAL A 265 3.29 -8.07 12.58
C VAL A 265 3.55 -8.80 11.26
N ILE A 266 2.78 -9.85 10.95
CA ILE A 266 2.82 -10.52 9.65
C ILE A 266 2.44 -9.55 8.52
N ARG A 267 1.34 -8.80 8.68
CA ARG A 267 0.96 -7.75 7.72
C ARG A 267 2.03 -6.67 7.58
N LYS A 268 2.58 -6.20 8.71
CA LYS A 268 3.69 -5.24 8.73
C LYS A 268 4.86 -5.77 7.90
N ALA A 269 5.29 -7.01 8.10
CA ALA A 269 6.40 -7.62 7.38
C ALA A 269 6.14 -7.71 5.87
N ALA A 270 4.93 -8.11 5.45
CA ALA A 270 4.56 -8.19 4.04
C ALA A 270 4.60 -6.81 3.35
N VAL A 271 4.09 -5.77 4.00
CA VAL A 271 4.18 -4.38 3.49
C VAL A 271 5.63 -3.91 3.44
N MET A 272 6.43 -4.19 4.49
CA MET A 272 7.85 -3.85 4.51
C MET A 272 8.59 -4.49 3.33
N ASN A 273 8.37 -5.79 3.11
CA ASN A 273 8.98 -6.54 2.02
C ASN A 273 8.66 -5.92 0.66
N HIS A 274 7.39 -5.63 0.39
CA HIS A 274 6.99 -5.04 -0.87
C HIS A 274 7.66 -3.67 -1.12
N LEU A 275 7.55 -2.76 -0.16
CA LEU A 275 8.05 -1.39 -0.33
C LEU A 275 9.58 -1.34 -0.43
N GLU A 276 10.28 -2.21 0.29
CA GLU A 276 11.72 -2.32 0.22
C GLU A 276 12.19 -2.94 -1.11
N LEU A 277 11.48 -3.96 -1.62
CA LEU A 277 11.74 -4.51 -2.96
C LEU A 277 11.61 -3.42 -4.03
N VAL A 278 10.49 -2.68 -4.03
CA VAL A 278 10.30 -1.59 -4.99
C VAL A 278 11.36 -0.51 -4.80
N SER A 279 11.75 -0.18 -3.57
CA SER A 279 12.84 0.77 -3.29
C SER A 279 14.17 0.41 -3.94
N ARG A 280 14.45 -0.88 -4.14
CA ARG A 280 15.68 -1.36 -4.81
C ARG A 280 15.55 -1.44 -6.34
N LEU A 281 14.32 -1.48 -6.85
CA LEU A 281 14.03 -1.66 -8.27
C LEU A 281 13.93 -0.34 -9.05
N ILE A 282 13.73 0.79 -8.36
CA ILE A 282 13.46 2.10 -9.00
C ILE A 282 14.44 3.20 -8.63
#